data_AF-A0A821J2N6-F1
#
_entry.id   AF-A0A821J2N6-F1
#
_cell.length_a   1.000
_cell.length_b   1.000
_cell.length_c   1.000
_cell.angle_alpha   90.00
_cell.angle_beta   90.00
_cell.angle_gamma   90.00
#
_symmetry.space_group_name_H-M   'P 1'
#
loop_
_entity.id
_entity.type
_entity.pdbx_description
1 polymer ?
#
loop_
_entity_poly.entity_id
_entity_poly.type
_entity_poly.pdbx_seq_one_letter_code
_entity_poly.pdbx_strand_id
1 'polypeptide(L)'
;NSNSTKLNIICDLCNEHFLSGNDLQKHLRAQCYSDQIRKHILESTKHIENEKNRLEIQDILWRNKILFDPTSSTINIPSQSAIKTGDHPPIYSKQYSASYTDQDMKFQETQKLLERGQIEESTSPWSSPIVLVKKKDKT
;
A
#
# COMPACT_ATOMS: atom_id res chain seq x y z
N ASN A 1 10.78 23.54 42.42
CA ASN A 1 11.54 23.82 41.18
C ASN A 1 11.18 22.81 40.12
N SER A 2 10.08 23.07 39.42
CA SER A 2 9.41 22.21 38.46
C SER A 2 9.76 22.65 37.04
N ASN A 3 10.85 22.12 36.49
CA ASN A 3 11.14 22.19 35.07
C ASN A 3 10.80 20.84 34.45
N SER A 4 9.51 20.53 34.26
CA SER A 4 9.12 19.45 33.35
C SER A 4 9.15 20.01 31.93
N THR A 5 10.23 19.78 31.21
CA THR A 5 10.34 19.96 29.77
C THR A 5 9.23 19.14 29.10
N LYS A 6 8.09 19.76 28.79
CA LYS A 6 7.03 19.13 28.00
C LYS A 6 7.63 18.81 26.64
N LEU A 7 7.86 17.52 26.38
CA LEU A 7 8.30 17.03 25.08
C LEU A 7 7.28 17.49 24.03
N ASN A 8 7.73 18.40 23.16
CA ASN A 8 6.91 18.94 22.10
C ASN A 8 6.93 17.94 20.95
N ILE A 9 5.84 17.20 20.76
CA ILE A 9 5.75 16.15 19.73
C ILE A 9 5.28 16.80 18.43
N ILE A 10 5.92 16.46 17.32
CA ILE A 10 5.63 17.05 16.01
C ILE A 10 4.84 16.06 15.17
N CYS A 11 3.88 16.56 14.40
CA CYS A 11 3.23 15.79 13.35
C CYS A 11 4.12 15.75 12.09
N ASP A 12 4.56 14.56 11.69
CA ASP A 12 5.42 14.38 10.51
C ASP A 12 4.75 14.73 9.17
N LEU A 13 3.43 14.98 9.16
CA LEU A 13 2.66 15.27 7.94
C LEU A 13 2.40 16.77 7.73
N CYS A 14 2.19 17.54 8.81
CA CYS A 14 1.85 18.97 8.74
C CYS A 14 2.80 19.86 9.55
N ASN A 15 3.78 19.27 10.25
CA ASN A 15 4.73 19.95 11.14
C ASN A 15 4.10 20.73 12.30
N GLU A 16 2.86 20.44 12.69
CA GLU A 16 2.22 21.02 13.87
C GLU A 16 2.75 20.41 15.18
N HIS A 17 2.70 21.20 16.24
CA HIS A 17 3.25 20.91 17.56
C HIS A 17 2.16 20.52 18.57
N PHE A 18 2.39 19.43 19.31
CA PHE A 18 1.44 18.88 20.28
C PHE A 18 2.09 18.64 21.65
N LEU A 19 1.30 18.87 22.70
CA LEU A 19 1.72 18.72 24.09
C LEU A 19 1.64 17.26 24.59
N SER A 20 0.91 16.39 23.89
CA SER A 20 0.76 14.98 24.24
C SER A 20 0.60 14.10 23.00
N GLY A 21 0.98 12.83 23.12
CA GLY A 21 0.80 11.85 22.04
C GLY A 21 -0.67 11.58 21.71
N ASN A 22 -1.56 11.74 22.69
CA ASN A 22 -3.00 11.62 22.49
C ASN A 22 -3.56 12.76 21.65
N ASP A 23 -3.08 13.99 21.87
CA ASP A 23 -3.49 15.15 21.08
C ASP A 23 -2.98 15.05 19.65
N LEU A 24 -1.73 14.60 19.47
CA LEU A 24 -1.19 14.28 18.16
C LEU A 24 -2.04 13.22 17.44
N GLN A 25 -2.38 12.11 18.10
CA GLN A 25 -3.23 11.07 17.50
C GLN A 25 -4.61 11.59 17.11
N LYS A 26 -5.25 12.42 17.94
CA LYS A 26 -6.53 13.06 17.60
C LYS A 26 -6.40 13.95 16.36
N HIS A 27 -5.37 14.79 16.32
CA HIS A 27 -5.09 15.64 15.16
C HIS A 27 -4.84 14.84 13.89
N LEU A 28 -3.98 13.81 13.98
CA LEU A 28 -3.64 12.93 12.87
C LEU A 28 -4.90 12.29 12.27
N ARG A 29 -5.80 11.76 13.12
CA ARG A 29 -7.09 11.17 12.70
C ARG A 29 -8.05 12.18 12.10
N ALA A 30 -8.07 13.41 12.61
CA ALA A 30 -9.03 14.43 12.20
C ALA A 30 -8.61 15.17 10.93
N GLN A 31 -7.33 15.50 10.78
CA GLN A 31 -6.87 16.47 9.79
C GLN A 31 -5.75 15.99 8.85
N CYS A 32 -4.82 15.15 9.30
CA CYS A 32 -3.66 14.79 8.46
C CYS A 32 -3.82 13.50 7.66
N TYR A 33 -4.62 12.55 8.14
CA TYR A 33 -4.82 11.30 7.42
C TYR A 33 -5.78 11.47 6.24
N SER A 34 -5.47 10.77 5.14
CA SER A 34 -6.26 10.80 3.91
C SER A 34 -7.69 10.29 4.15
N ASP A 35 -8.63 10.75 3.33
CA ASP A 35 -10.01 10.26 3.40
C ASP A 35 -10.14 8.77 3.09
N GLN A 36 -9.19 8.20 2.33
CA GLN A 36 -9.19 6.79 1.95
C GLN A 36 -8.97 5.89 3.18
N ILE A 37 -7.98 6.16 4.02
CA ILE A 37 -7.76 5.38 5.24
C ILE A 37 -8.92 5.52 6.24
N ARG A 38 -9.52 6.71 6.32
CA ARG A 38 -10.69 6.96 7.17
C ARG A 38 -11.89 6.12 6.74
N LYS A 39 -12.21 6.12 5.44
CA LYS A 39 -13.29 5.28 4.88
C LYS A 39 -12.98 3.80 5.08
N HIS A 40 -11.74 3.37 4.82
CA HIS A 40 -11.33 1.99 4.96
C HIS A 40 -11.51 1.44 6.38
N ILE A 41 -11.08 2.19 7.40
CA ILE A 41 -11.24 1.78 8.81
C ILE A 41 -12.72 1.72 9.19
N LEU A 42 -13.53 2.69 8.76
CA LEU A 42 -14.96 2.71 9.05
C LEU A 42 -15.69 1.53 8.41
N GLU A 43 -15.42 1.25 7.14
CA GLU A 43 -16.01 0.12 6.42
C GLU A 43 -15.58 -1.22 7.02
N SER A 44 -14.29 -1.37 7.31
CA SER A 44 -13.73 -2.59 7.89
C SER A 44 -14.29 -2.90 9.29
N THR A 45 -14.72 -1.89 10.05
CA THR A 45 -15.25 -2.07 11.41
C THR A 45 -16.78 -2.00 11.50
N LYS A 46 -17.48 -1.80 10.38
CA LYS A 46 -18.95 -1.63 10.33
C LYS A 46 -19.73 -2.85 10.80
N HIS A 47 -19.19 -4.04 10.60
CA HIS A 47 -19.85 -5.31 10.92
C HIS A 47 -19.83 -5.65 12.42
N ILE A 48 -19.11 -4.88 13.25
CA ILE A 48 -18.98 -5.12 14.67
C ILE A 48 -20.15 -4.45 15.40
N GLU A 49 -21.06 -5.27 15.94
CA GLU A 49 -22.29 -4.82 16.60
C GLU A 49 -22.02 -4.13 17.94
N ASN A 50 -21.07 -4.64 18.74
CA ASN A 50 -20.72 -4.06 20.04
C ASN A 50 -19.91 -2.78 19.86
N GLU A 51 -20.49 -1.65 20.26
CA GLU A 51 -19.90 -0.32 20.14
C GLU A 51 -18.56 -0.19 20.88
N LYS A 52 -18.45 -0.74 22.09
CA LYS A 52 -17.22 -0.67 22.89
C LYS A 52 -16.07 -1.37 22.16
N ASN A 53 -16.31 -2.60 21.70
CA ASN A 53 -15.30 -3.38 20.97
C ASN A 53 -14.92 -2.69 19.65
N ARG A 54 -15.91 -2.13 18.94
CA ARG A 54 -15.68 -1.40 17.70
C ARG A 54 -14.73 -0.23 17.90
N LEU A 55 -14.94 0.56 18.96
CA LEU A 55 -14.08 1.71 19.29
C LEU A 55 -12.66 1.27 19.67
N GLU A 56 -12.51 0.21 20.46
CA GLU A 56 -11.19 -0.32 20.84
C GLU A 56 -10.41 -0.82 19.62
N ILE A 57 -11.07 -1.52 18.70
CA ILE A 57 -10.46 -2.00 17.46
C ILE A 57 -10.09 -0.84 16.53
N GLN A 58 -10.99 0.14 16.35
CA GLN A 58 -10.68 1.33 15.57
C GLN A 58 -9.45 2.06 16.11
N ASP A 59 -9.31 2.15 17.44
CA ASP A 59 -8.15 2.78 18.05
C ASP A 59 -6.85 2.02 17.75
N ILE A 60 -6.88 0.68 17.74
CA ILE A 60 -5.74 -0.16 17.33
C ILE A 60 -5.40 0.05 15.84
N LEU A 61 -6.39 0.10 14.96
CA LEU A 61 -6.20 0.32 13.53
C LEU A 61 -5.58 1.69 13.26
N TRP A 62 -6.04 2.74 13.94
CA TRP A 62 -5.45 4.07 13.85
C TRP A 62 -4.02 4.14 14.37
N ARG A 63 -3.72 3.42 15.46
CA ARG A 63 -2.36 3.32 15.99
C ARG A 63 -1.42 2.63 14.99
N ASN A 64 -1.91 1.65 14.24
CA ASN A 64 -1.14 0.87 13.27
C ASN A 64 -1.43 1.28 11.81
N LYS A 65 -1.80 2.53 11.54
CA LYS A 65 -2.32 2.95 10.22
C LYS A 65 -1.47 2.51 9.03
N ILE A 66 -0.14 2.46 9.21
CA ILE A 66 0.81 2.23 8.11
C ILE A 66 0.55 0.85 7.51
N LEU A 67 0.11 -0.11 8.33
CA LEU A 67 -0.21 -1.47 7.89
C LEU A 67 -1.59 -1.59 7.23
N PHE A 68 -2.49 -0.66 7.52
CA PHE A 68 -3.88 -0.68 7.06
C PHE A 68 -4.19 0.41 6.02
N ASP A 69 -3.18 1.16 5.58
CA ASP A 69 -3.35 2.21 4.59
C ASP A 69 -3.46 1.61 3.18
N PRO A 70 -4.64 1.68 2.54
CA PRO A 70 -4.82 1.12 1.19
C PRO A 70 -4.00 1.88 0.12
N THR A 71 -3.48 3.06 0.45
CA THR A 71 -2.64 3.86 -0.46
C THR A 71 -1.18 3.45 -0.44
N SER A 72 -0.74 2.77 0.62
CA SER A 72 0.63 2.30 0.83
C SER A 72 0.97 1.06 -0.04
N SER A 73 0.70 1.16 -1.34
CA SER A 73 0.96 0.07 -2.30
C SER A 73 2.45 -0.11 -2.64
N THR A 74 3.29 0.83 -2.24
CA THR A 74 4.74 0.75 -2.44
C THR A 74 5.36 -0.02 -1.28
N ILE A 75 5.64 -1.29 -1.48
CA ILE A 75 6.49 -2.09 -0.59
C ILE A 75 7.88 -1.44 -0.64
N ASN A 76 8.15 -0.52 0.28
CA ASN A 76 9.38 0.27 0.29
C ASN A 76 10.58 -0.50 0.89
N ILE A 77 10.48 -1.83 0.93
CA ILE A 77 11.53 -2.72 1.42
C ILE A 77 12.08 -3.46 0.20
N PRO A 78 13.28 -3.10 -0.29
CA PRO A 78 13.94 -3.85 -1.34
C PRO A 78 14.32 -5.23 -0.76
N SER A 79 13.46 -6.22 -0.93
CA SER A 79 13.78 -7.60 -0.58
C SER A 79 14.79 -8.11 -1.60
N GLN A 80 16.06 -8.24 -1.20
CA GLN A 80 17.07 -8.87 -2.05
C GLN A 80 16.80 -10.38 -2.05
N SER A 81 16.24 -10.88 -3.14
CA SER A 81 16.06 -12.32 -3.37
C SER A 81 16.75 -12.73 -4.66
N ALA A 82 17.35 -13.93 -4.67
CA ALA A 82 18.07 -14.45 -5.82
C ALA A 82 17.51 -15.82 -6.22
N ILE A 83 17.19 -15.97 -7.51
CA ILE A 83 16.74 -17.24 -8.09
C ILE A 83 17.99 -17.98 -8.60
N LYS A 84 18.24 -19.18 -8.09
CA LYS A 84 19.39 -20.00 -8.51
C LYS A 84 19.05 -20.77 -9.80
N THR A 85 19.51 -20.29 -10.94
CA THR A 85 19.29 -20.92 -12.25
C THR A 85 20.33 -21.98 -12.62
N GLY A 86 21.44 -22.08 -11.86
CA GLY A 86 22.56 -22.97 -12.19
C GLY A 86 23.17 -22.63 -13.55
N ASP A 87 23.50 -23.66 -14.33
CA ASP A 87 24.12 -23.52 -15.67
C ASP A 87 23.09 -23.38 -16.82
N HIS A 88 21.82 -23.15 -16.51
CA HIS A 88 20.76 -23.11 -17.52
C HIS A 88 20.85 -21.82 -18.38
N PRO A 89 20.84 -21.93 -19.72
CA PRO A 89 20.85 -20.75 -20.59
C PRO A 89 19.52 -19.97 -20.53
N PRO A 90 19.47 -18.69 -20.93
CA PRO A 90 18.24 -17.93 -20.95
C PRO A 90 17.14 -18.56 -21.81
N ILE A 91 15.92 -18.62 -21.27
CA ILE A 91 14.72 -19.04 -21.99
C ILE A 91 13.98 -17.81 -22.50
N TYR A 92 13.86 -17.69 -23.82
CA TYR A 92 13.05 -16.67 -24.48
C TYR A 92 11.78 -17.28 -25.06
N SER A 93 10.64 -16.76 -24.63
CA SER A 93 9.32 -17.08 -25.21
C SER A 93 8.67 -15.81 -25.78
N LYS A 94 8.22 -15.88 -27.04
CA LYS A 94 7.54 -14.76 -27.70
C LYS A 94 6.18 -14.50 -27.05
N GLN A 95 5.81 -13.21 -26.97
CA GLN A 95 4.48 -12.81 -26.52
C GLN A 95 3.38 -13.33 -27.46
N TYR A 96 2.31 -13.88 -26.89
CA TYR A 96 1.16 -14.33 -27.67
C TYR A 96 0.45 -13.17 -28.37
N SER A 97 -0.04 -13.42 -29.58
CA SER A 97 -0.93 -12.47 -30.27
C SER A 97 -2.20 -12.27 -29.45
N ALA A 98 -2.63 -11.03 -29.34
CA ALA A 98 -3.81 -10.65 -28.57
C ALA A 98 -4.64 -9.64 -29.38
N SER A 99 -5.94 -9.57 -29.08
CA SER A 99 -6.82 -8.55 -29.67
C SER A 99 -6.38 -7.14 -29.24
N TYR A 100 -6.79 -6.11 -29.98
CA TYR A 100 -6.47 -4.73 -29.63
C TYR A 100 -6.94 -4.36 -28.22
N THR A 101 -8.14 -4.81 -27.84
CA THR A 101 -8.70 -4.58 -26.49
C THR A 101 -7.86 -5.25 -25.41
N ASP A 102 -7.36 -6.47 -25.66
CA ASP A 102 -6.50 -7.18 -24.71
C ASP A 102 -5.11 -6.54 -24.61
N GLN A 103 -4.58 -6.01 -25.72
CA GLN A 103 -3.31 -5.29 -25.72
C GLN A 103 -3.40 -4.00 -24.89
N ASP A 104 -4.48 -3.24 -25.04
CA ASP A 104 -4.72 -2.03 -24.25
C ASP A 104 -4.85 -2.34 -22.76
N MET A 105 -5.61 -3.39 -22.38
CA MET A 105 -5.71 -3.84 -20.99
C MET A 105 -4.34 -4.26 -20.41
N LYS A 106 -3.53 -5.02 -21.17
CA LYS A 106 -2.17 -5.38 -20.75
C LYS A 106 -1.30 -4.14 -20.54
N PHE A 107 -1.38 -3.18 -21.46
CA PHE A 107 -0.61 -1.94 -21.36
C PHE A 107 -1.00 -1.12 -20.13
N GLN A 108 -2.30 -0.87 -19.93
CA GLN A 108 -2.80 -0.12 -18.77
C GLN A 108 -2.39 -0.76 -17.44
N GLU A 109 -2.47 -2.09 -17.33
CA GLU A 109 -2.05 -2.76 -16.10
C GLU A 109 -0.54 -2.70 -15.89
N THR A 110 0.24 -2.84 -16.97
CA THR A 110 1.71 -2.67 -16.92
C THR A 110 2.09 -1.27 -16.46
N GLN A 111 1.42 -0.22 -16.96
CA GLN A 111 1.67 1.16 -16.52
C GLN A 111 1.36 1.36 -15.03
N LYS A 112 0.24 0.82 -14.52
CA LYS A 112 -0.06 0.90 -13.08
C LYS A 112 1.01 0.22 -12.22
N LEU A 113 1.54 -0.91 -12.66
CA LEU A 113 2.61 -1.61 -11.94
C LEU A 113 3.93 -0.81 -11.97
N LEU A 114 4.24 -0.17 -13.10
CA LEU A 114 5.40 0.70 -13.28
C LEU A 114 5.29 1.95 -12.40
N GLU A 115 4.15 2.64 -12.40
CA GLU A 115 3.88 3.81 -11.54
C GLU A 115 3.99 3.49 -10.05
N ARG A 116 3.58 2.27 -9.65
CA ARG A 116 3.72 1.78 -8.27
C ARG A 116 5.15 1.35 -7.90
N GLY A 117 6.07 1.30 -8.86
CA GLY A 117 7.45 0.84 -8.66
C GLY A 117 7.56 -0.66 -8.40
N GLN A 118 6.58 -1.47 -8.82
CA GLN A 118 6.59 -2.92 -8.63
C GLN A 118 7.34 -3.66 -9.75
N ILE A 119 7.43 -3.05 -10.93
CA ILE A 119 8.19 -3.54 -12.09
C ILE A 119 9.07 -2.41 -12.64
N GLU A 120 10.05 -2.77 -13.46
CA GLU A 120 10.93 -1.84 -14.16
C GLU A 120 11.18 -2.32 -15.60
N GLU A 121 11.65 -1.42 -16.46
CA GLU A 121 12.08 -1.79 -17.79
C GLU A 121 13.35 -2.65 -17.74
N SER A 122 13.42 -3.66 -18.60
CA SER A 122 14.53 -4.61 -18.63
C SER A 122 14.93 -4.98 -20.04
N THR A 123 16.22 -5.24 -20.24
CA THR A 123 16.81 -5.80 -21.46
C THR A 123 17.19 -7.28 -21.29
N SER A 124 16.53 -7.97 -20.35
CA SER A 124 16.80 -9.37 -20.01
C SER A 124 16.71 -10.31 -21.22
N PRO A 125 17.64 -11.27 -21.36
CA PRO A 125 17.52 -12.34 -22.36
C PRO A 125 16.44 -13.37 -21.99
N TRP A 126 15.92 -13.33 -20.75
CA TRP A 126 14.81 -14.15 -20.29
C TRP A 126 13.49 -13.46 -20.57
N SER A 127 12.53 -14.17 -21.19
CA SER A 127 11.21 -13.63 -21.46
C SER A 127 10.14 -14.70 -21.40
N SER A 128 9.01 -14.39 -20.75
CA SER A 128 7.84 -15.25 -20.65
C SER A 128 6.59 -14.46 -21.06
N PRO A 129 5.62 -15.06 -21.78
CA PRO A 129 4.46 -14.34 -22.27
C PRO A 129 3.45 -14.00 -21.16
N ILE A 130 2.81 -12.85 -21.27
CA ILE A 130 1.75 -12.37 -20.36
C ILE A 130 0.38 -12.84 -20.86
N VAL A 131 -0.39 -13.46 -19.97
CA VAL A 131 -1.76 -13.92 -20.19
C VAL A 131 -2.73 -13.11 -19.32
N LEU A 132 -3.84 -12.67 -19.90
CA LEU A 132 -4.93 -12.04 -19.15
C LEU A 132 -5.88 -13.11 -18.62
N VAL A 133 -6.23 -13.02 -17.35
CA VAL A 133 -7.20 -13.90 -16.70
C VAL A 133 -8.30 -13.04 -16.07
N LYS A 134 -9.54 -13.27 -16.50
CA LYS A 134 -10.70 -12.59 -15.91
C LYS A 134 -11.02 -13.21 -14.55
N LYS A 135 -11.08 -12.38 -13.51
CA LYS A 135 -11.52 -12.81 -12.18
C LYS A 135 -13.04 -12.99 -12.16
N LYS A 136 -13.54 -13.79 -11.21
CA LYS A 136 -14.98 -14.08 -11.05
C LYS A 136 -15.75 -12.87 -10.53
N ASP A 137 -15.12 -12.15 -9.60
CA ASP A 137 -15.54 -10.83 -9.17
C ASP A 137 -15.16 -9.91 -10.33
N LYS A 138 -16.12 -9.17 -10.90
CA LYS A 138 -16.03 -8.47 -12.19
C LYS A 138 -15.04 -7.28 -12.19
N THR A 139 -13.82 -7.49 -11.73
CA THR A 139 -12.71 -6.55 -11.66
C THR A 139 -11.45 -7.13 -12.28
#